data_AF-A0A2P6VXZ6-F1
#
_entry.id   AF-A0A2P6VXZ6-F1
#
_cell.length_a   1.000
_cell.length_b   1.000
_cell.length_c   1.000
_cell.angle_alpha   90.00
_cell.angle_beta   90.00
_cell.angle_gamma   90.00
#
_symmetry.space_group_name_H-M   'P 1'
#
loop_
_entity.id
_entity.type
_entity.pdbx_description
1 polymer ?
#
loop_
_entity_poly.entity_id
_entity_poly.type
_entity_poly.pdbx_seq_one_letter_code
_entity_poly.pdbx_strand_id
1 'polypeptide(L)'
;MSMLLVGHNHNYERTYPMAYQTPTSLEQEHYEDPEGWIELISGGGGQGLYSFKHPDDFLPYSASHEHAHHHTNLELDGDTVTVRAERALFQPGEIFDQFTLVESEDPVAKTATEPSTQVAR
;
A
#
# COMPACT_ATOMS: atom_id res chain seq x y z
N MET A 1 -0.80 -7.00 9.85
CA MET A 1 -1.39 -6.20 8.75
C MET A 1 -0.87 -6.73 7.41
N SER A 2 -1.55 -6.49 6.29
CA SER A 2 -1.08 -6.94 4.97
C SER A 2 -1.11 -5.82 3.94
N MET A 3 -0.13 -5.82 3.03
CA MET A 3 -0.08 -4.92 1.88
C MET A 3 -0.02 -5.75 0.60
N LEU A 4 -0.76 -5.32 -0.41
CA LEU A 4 -0.76 -5.91 -1.74
C LEU A 4 0.02 -5.00 -2.69
N LEU A 5 1.17 -5.46 -3.17
CA LEU A 5 1.99 -4.74 -4.15
C LEU A 5 1.69 -5.26 -5.57
N VAL A 6 1.28 -4.36 -6.45
CA VAL A 6 0.83 -4.68 -7.81
C VAL A 6 1.56 -3.83 -8.84
N GLY A 7 1.82 -4.40 -10.01
CA GLY A 7 2.31 -3.67 -11.19
C GLY A 7 1.18 -3.45 -12.22
N HIS A 8 1.47 -3.76 -13.48
CA HIS A 8 0.57 -3.68 -14.64
C HIS A 8 0.13 -2.27 -15.05
N ASN A 9 -0.49 -1.52 -14.14
CA ASN A 9 -0.78 -0.11 -14.39
C ASN A 9 0.52 0.69 -14.30
N HIS A 10 0.90 1.36 -15.39
CA HIS A 10 2.15 2.12 -15.45
C HIS A 10 2.01 3.50 -14.78
N ASN A 11 1.72 3.51 -13.49
CA ASN A 11 1.56 4.69 -12.66
C ASN A 11 1.80 4.28 -11.18
N TYR A 12 1.62 5.23 -10.27
CA TYR A 12 1.55 4.99 -8.83
C TYR A 12 0.13 5.22 -8.32
N GLU A 13 -0.40 4.29 -7.53
CA GLU A 13 -1.68 4.46 -6.80
C GLU A 13 -1.58 3.75 -5.44
N ARG A 14 -2.14 4.38 -4.41
CA ARG A 14 -2.24 3.80 -3.06
C ARG A 14 -3.66 3.98 -2.54
N THR A 15 -4.26 2.91 -2.05
CA THR A 15 -5.52 2.99 -1.34
C THR A 15 -5.32 3.36 0.13
N TYR A 16 -6.36 3.84 0.79
CA TYR A 16 -6.49 3.70 2.24
C TYR A 16 -6.50 2.21 2.63
N PRO A 17 -6.34 1.84 3.91
CA PRO A 17 -6.61 0.48 4.35
C PRO A 17 -8.06 0.10 4.03
N MET A 18 -8.25 -0.99 3.29
CA MET A 18 -9.53 -1.45 2.77
C MET A 18 -9.97 -2.75 3.44
N ALA A 19 -11.20 -2.79 3.94
CA ALA A 19 -11.90 -4.01 4.32
C ALA A 19 -13.35 -3.92 3.85
N TYR A 20 -13.95 -5.05 3.45
CA TYR A 20 -15.36 -5.09 3.01
C TYR A 20 -15.72 -4.03 1.95
N GLN A 21 -14.79 -3.74 1.02
CA GLN A 21 -14.93 -2.75 -0.06
C GLN A 21 -15.04 -1.29 0.41
N THR A 22 -14.70 -0.99 1.66
CA THR A 22 -14.68 0.38 2.19
C THR A 22 -13.34 0.69 2.88
N PRO A 23 -12.90 1.96 2.89
CA PRO A 23 -11.81 2.38 3.76
C PRO A 23 -12.19 2.14 5.22
N THR A 24 -11.28 1.58 6.01
CA THR A 24 -11.42 1.41 7.47
C THR A 24 -10.80 2.58 8.23
N SER A 25 -9.89 3.32 7.59
CA SER A 25 -9.29 4.56 8.07
C SER A 25 -9.07 5.51 6.88
N LEU A 26 -9.13 6.81 7.14
CA LEU A 26 -8.77 7.86 6.17
C LEU A 26 -7.47 8.59 6.55
N GLU A 27 -6.73 8.06 7.52
CA GLU A 27 -5.37 8.51 7.82
C GLU A 27 -4.48 8.37 6.57
N GLN A 28 -3.50 9.26 6.41
CA GLN A 28 -2.72 9.38 5.18
C GLN A 28 -1.31 8.83 5.32
N GLU A 29 -0.68 9.04 6.48
CA GLU A 29 0.78 8.88 6.64
C GLU A 29 1.15 7.84 7.70
N HIS A 30 0.28 7.61 8.69
CA HIS A 30 0.62 6.74 9.82
C HIS A 30 -0.51 5.78 10.19
N TYR A 31 -0.30 4.50 9.93
CA TYR A 31 -1.28 3.46 10.24
C TYR A 31 -0.78 2.56 11.36
N GLU A 32 -1.47 2.60 12.50
CA GLU A 32 -1.23 1.71 13.64
C GLU A 32 -2.33 0.65 13.68
N ASP A 33 -1.96 -0.61 13.48
CA ASP A 33 -2.87 -1.77 13.39
C ASP A 33 -4.16 -1.51 12.59
N PRO A 34 -4.07 -1.00 11.34
CA PRO A 34 -5.25 -0.76 10.54
C PRO A 34 -5.98 -2.07 10.22
N GLU A 35 -7.32 -2.05 10.22
CA GLU A 35 -8.12 -3.16 9.73
C GLU A 35 -8.07 -3.22 8.20
N GLY A 36 -7.88 -4.41 7.62
CA GLY A 36 -7.90 -4.62 6.17
C GLY A 36 -6.51 -4.72 5.53
N TRP A 37 -6.38 -4.30 4.27
CA TRP A 37 -5.10 -4.21 3.55
C TRP A 37 -4.98 -2.91 2.77
N ILE A 38 -3.75 -2.46 2.54
CA ILE A 38 -3.45 -1.38 1.60
C ILE A 38 -3.09 -2.03 0.26
N GLU A 39 -3.73 -1.59 -0.83
CA GLU A 39 -3.28 -1.91 -2.19
C GLU A 39 -2.39 -0.79 -2.71
N LEU A 40 -1.23 -1.19 -3.24
CA LEU A 40 -0.21 -0.31 -3.76
C LEU A 40 0.14 -0.72 -5.19
N ILE A 41 -0.24 0.13 -6.15
CA ILE A 41 0.21 0.03 -7.53
C ILE A 41 1.54 0.76 -7.65
N SER A 42 2.58 0.03 -8.03
CA SER A 42 3.94 0.54 -8.27
C SER A 42 4.44 0.08 -9.64
N GLY A 43 3.75 0.47 -10.72
CA GLY A 43 4.05 0.01 -12.08
C GLY A 43 4.81 1.00 -12.96
N GLY A 44 5.21 2.16 -12.43
CA GLY A 44 5.90 3.23 -13.17
C GLY A 44 7.37 2.95 -13.56
N GLY A 45 7.82 1.70 -13.56
CA GLY A 45 9.26 1.35 -13.61
C GLY A 45 10.02 1.69 -14.90
N GLY A 46 9.37 2.19 -15.96
CA GLY A 46 10.08 2.70 -17.15
C GLY A 46 9.35 2.61 -18.49
N GLN A 47 8.26 1.86 -18.59
CA GLN A 47 7.39 1.86 -19.77
C GLN A 47 6.46 3.08 -19.78
N GLY A 48 5.93 3.44 -20.95
CA GLY A 48 5.04 4.58 -21.11
C GLY A 48 3.90 4.59 -20.09
N LEU A 49 3.76 5.73 -19.39
CA LEU A 49 2.83 5.88 -18.27
C LEU A 49 1.37 5.83 -18.71
N TYR A 50 0.50 5.30 -17.85
CA TYR A 50 -0.94 5.27 -18.07
C TYR A 50 -1.61 6.45 -17.40
N SER A 51 -2.46 7.15 -18.15
CA SER A 51 -3.33 8.18 -17.60
C SER A 51 -4.39 7.56 -16.69
N PHE A 52 -4.70 8.26 -15.60
CA PHE A 52 -5.85 7.91 -14.77
C PHE A 52 -7.14 8.11 -15.56
N LYS A 53 -8.09 7.18 -15.43
CA LYS A 53 -9.43 7.34 -16.02
C LYS A 53 -10.20 8.48 -15.35
N HIS A 54 -9.88 8.74 -14.09
CA HIS A 54 -10.57 9.66 -13.20
C HIS A 54 -9.54 10.57 -12.49
N PRO A 55 -8.76 11.38 -13.23
CA PRO A 55 -7.62 12.11 -12.67
C PRO A 55 -8.02 13.22 -11.68
N ASP A 56 -9.26 13.72 -11.79
CA ASP A 56 -9.81 14.77 -10.94
C ASP A 56 -10.78 14.23 -9.86
N ASP A 57 -11.08 12.93 -9.89
CA ASP A 57 -12.00 12.34 -8.91
C ASP A 57 -11.21 11.94 -7.67
N PHE A 58 -11.52 12.55 -6.53
CA PHE A 58 -11.16 12.01 -5.22
C PHE A 58 -12.01 10.76 -4.96
N LEU A 59 -11.55 9.63 -5.50
CA LEU A 59 -12.15 8.33 -5.23
C LEU A 59 -12.04 8.06 -3.71
N PRO A 60 -13.12 7.67 -3.03
CA PRO A 60 -13.15 7.60 -1.57
C PRO A 60 -12.14 6.60 -0.98
N TYR A 61 -11.65 5.68 -1.80
CA TYR A 61 -10.64 4.70 -1.42
C TYR A 61 -9.20 5.10 -1.75
N SER A 62 -8.99 6.15 -2.54
CA SER A 62 -7.67 6.56 -3.01
C SER A 62 -7.01 7.48 -1.99
N ALA A 63 -5.92 7.02 -1.37
CA ALA A 63 -5.11 7.83 -0.48
C ALA A 63 -4.14 8.73 -1.26
N SER A 64 -3.51 8.17 -2.31
CA SER A 64 -2.55 8.87 -3.16
C SER A 64 -2.52 8.28 -4.56
N HIS A 65 -2.20 9.10 -5.56
CA HIS A 65 -1.94 8.65 -6.93
C HIS A 65 -0.99 9.63 -7.63
N GLU A 66 -0.09 9.10 -8.46
CA GLU A 66 0.90 9.91 -9.17
C GLU A 66 1.21 9.34 -10.55
N HIS A 67 1.20 10.22 -11.56
CA HIS A 67 1.60 9.88 -12.93
C HIS A 67 3.11 10.06 -13.09
N ALA A 68 3.89 9.12 -12.55
CA ALA A 68 5.35 9.22 -12.54
C ALA A 68 6.06 7.90 -12.81
N HIS A 69 7.24 8.04 -13.43
CA HIS A 69 8.26 7.01 -13.35
C HIS A 69 8.88 7.02 -11.95
N HIS A 70 8.85 5.87 -11.27
CA HIS A 70 9.25 5.77 -9.88
C HIS A 70 9.71 4.35 -9.53
N HIS A 71 10.26 4.23 -8.32
CA HIS A 71 10.36 2.97 -7.60
C HIS A 71 9.80 3.14 -6.17
N THR A 72 9.35 2.05 -5.57
CA THR A 72 8.89 2.04 -4.19
C THR A 72 9.88 1.29 -3.30
N ASN A 73 10.32 1.95 -2.23
CA ASN A 73 11.23 1.43 -1.22
C ASN A 73 10.44 1.06 0.04
N LEU A 74 10.69 -0.13 0.56
CA LEU A 74 10.14 -0.62 1.83
C LEU A 74 11.30 -0.78 2.81
N GLU A 75 11.24 -0.07 3.93
CA GLU A 75 12.21 -0.14 5.01
C GLU A 75 11.54 -0.74 6.24
N LEU A 76 12.16 -1.76 6.84
CA LEU A 76 11.66 -2.45 8.02
C LEU A 76 12.53 -2.09 9.22
N ASP A 77 11.92 -1.56 10.27
CA ASP A 77 12.54 -1.29 11.57
C ASP A 77 11.62 -1.79 12.68
N GLY A 78 11.98 -2.93 13.28
CA GLY A 78 11.14 -3.58 14.29
C GLY A 78 9.76 -3.97 13.77
N ASP A 79 8.73 -3.38 14.38
CA ASP A 79 7.31 -3.55 14.06
C ASP A 79 6.80 -2.55 13.00
N THR A 80 7.69 -1.68 12.52
CA THR A 80 7.34 -0.58 11.62
C THR A 80 7.86 -0.85 10.22
N VAL A 81 6.98 -0.72 9.23
CA VAL A 81 7.33 -0.65 7.81
C VAL A 81 7.16 0.79 7.34
N THR A 82 8.24 1.41 6.87
CA THR A 82 8.17 2.69 6.16
C THR A 82 8.18 2.45 4.66
N VAL A 83 7.19 2.98 3.96
CA VAL A 83 7.06 2.87 2.50
C VAL A 83 7.28 4.23 1.88
N ARG A 84 8.16 4.32 0.88
CA ARG A 84 8.47 5.56 0.15
C ARG A 84 8.37 5.34 -1.35
N ALA A 85 7.64 6.20 -2.05
CA ALA A 85 7.62 6.24 -3.50
C ALA A 85 8.49 7.41 -3.99
N GLU A 86 9.50 7.09 -4.79
CA GLU A 86 10.52 8.05 -5.21
C GLU A 86 10.57 8.17 -6.72
N ARG A 87 10.61 9.40 -7.23
CA ARG A 87 10.72 9.66 -8.67
C ARG A 87 12.05 9.12 -9.21
N ALA A 88 11.99 8.52 -10.41
CA ALA A 88 13.16 7.90 -11.04
C ALA A 88 13.78 8.77 -12.16
N LEU A 89 13.02 9.66 -12.80
CA LEU A 89 13.49 10.42 -13.97
C LEU A 89 13.51 11.93 -13.76
N PHE A 90 12.36 12.54 -13.52
CA PHE A 90 12.25 13.98 -13.25
C PHE A 90 12.32 14.20 -11.75
N GLN A 91 13.25 15.03 -11.28
CA GLN A 91 13.58 15.17 -9.85
C GLN A 91 13.91 13.82 -9.19
N PRO A 92 14.94 13.09 -9.68
CA PRO A 92 15.24 11.75 -9.18
C PRO A 92 15.53 11.78 -7.67
N GLY A 93 14.92 10.84 -6.94
CA GLY A 93 14.99 10.75 -5.48
C GLY A 93 14.01 11.66 -4.73
N GLU A 94 13.21 12.48 -5.42
CA GLU A 94 12.07 13.16 -4.79
C GLU A 94 11.07 12.12 -4.31
N ILE A 95 10.82 12.10 -3.00
CA ILE A 95 9.75 11.33 -2.40
C ILE A 95 8.43 12.08 -2.63
N PHE A 96 7.49 11.45 -3.32
CA PHE A 96 6.17 12.04 -3.60
C PHE A 96 5.03 11.36 -2.84
N ASP A 97 5.27 10.18 -2.26
CA ASP A 97 4.38 9.58 -1.28
C ASP A 97 5.20 8.82 -0.23
N GLN A 98 4.76 8.92 1.02
CA GLN A 98 5.37 8.23 2.15
C GLN A 98 4.31 7.90 3.20
N PHE A 99 4.35 6.67 3.71
CA PHE A 99 3.53 6.28 4.84
C PHE A 99 4.24 5.22 5.69
N THR A 100 3.73 5.03 6.91
CA THR A 100 4.23 4.06 7.88
C THR A 100 3.11 3.12 8.29
N LEU A 101 3.46 1.85 8.46
CA LEU A 101 2.59 0.81 8.97
C LEU A 101 3.25 0.25 10.23
N VAL A 102 2.54 0.31 11.37
CA VAL A 102 2.97 -0.28 12.64
C VAL A 102 2.05 -1.44 12.97
N GLU A 103 2.64 -2.58 13.31
CA GLU A 103 1.92 -3.76 13.82
C GLU A 103 2.30 -4.00 15.28
N SER A 104 1.46 -3.58 16.23
CA SER A 104 1.79 -3.60 17.66
C SER A 104 1.74 -4.99 18.31
N GLU A 105 1.29 -6.02 17.58
CA GLU A 105 1.21 -7.40 18.08
C GLU A 105 2.13 -8.38 17.34
N ASP A 106 2.65 -9.35 18.09
CA ASP A 106 3.50 -10.43 17.59
C ASP A 106 2.75 -11.29 16.54
N PRO A 107 3.20 -11.37 15.27
CA PRO A 107 2.47 -12.06 14.19
C PRO A 107 2.23 -13.56 14.47
N VAL A 108 3.00 -14.15 15.39
CA VAL A 108 2.83 -15.52 15.87
C VAL A 108 1.53 -15.69 16.67
N ALA A 109 1.09 -14.67 17.40
CA ALA A 109 -0.16 -14.71 18.18
C ALA A 109 -1.41 -14.70 17.28
N LYS A 110 -1.36 -14.00 16.13
CA LYS A 110 -2.48 -13.94 15.18
C LYS A 110 -2.68 -15.25 14.40
N THR A 111 -1.60 -15.96 14.08
CA THR A 111 -1.65 -17.24 13.33
C THR A 111 -2.21 -18.41 14.16
N ALA A 112 -2.22 -18.31 15.49
CA ALA A 112 -2.74 -19.36 16.38
C ALA A 112 -4.28 -19.51 16.37
N THR A 113 -4.98 -18.67 15.61
CA THR A 113 -6.46 -18.62 15.58
C THR A 113 -7.07 -19.08 14.25
N GLU A 114 -6.31 -19.70 13.34
CA GLU A 114 -6.92 -20.40 12.21
C GLU A 114 -7.54 -21.73 12.68
N PRO A 115 -8.82 -22.03 12.34
CA PRO A 115 -9.43 -23.28 12.73
C PRO A 115 -8.74 -24.43 11.98
N SER A 116 -7.98 -25.26 12.72
CA SER A 116 -7.50 -26.53 12.19
C SER A 116 -8.71 -27.35 11.73
N THR A 117 -8.89 -27.52 10.42
CA THR A 117 -9.87 -28.47 9.92
C THR A 117 -9.36 -29.87 10.30
N GLN A 118 -9.84 -30.41 11.42
CA GLN A 118 -9.69 -31.84 11.70
C GLN A 118 -10.46 -32.58 10.62
N VAL A 119 -9.73 -33.23 9.71
CA VAL A 119 -10.31 -34.21 8.81
C VAL A 119 -10.79 -35.38 9.68
N ALA A 120 -12.10 -35.47 9.86
CA ALA A 120 -12.74 -36.62 10.46
C ALA A 120 -12.48 -37.85 9.58
N ARG A 121 -12.11 -38.95 10.24
CA ARG A 121 -11.65 -40.21 9.67
C ARG A 121 -12.67 -40.91 8.79
#